data_AF-A0A127PJ99-F1
#
_entry.id   AF-A0A127PJ99-F1
#
_cell.length_a   1.000
_cell.length_b   1.000
_cell.length_c   1.000
_cell.angle_alpha   90.00
_cell.angle_beta   90.00
_cell.angle_gamma   90.00
#
_symmetry.space_group_name_H-M   'P 1'
#
loop_
_entity.id
_entity.type
_entity.pdbx_description
1 polymer ?
#
loop_
_entity_poly.entity_id
_entity_poly.type
_entity_poly.pdbx_seq_one_letter_code
_entity_poly.pdbx_strand_id
1 'polypeptide(L)'
;MSVDAAKIWRAIVAAQMRRQQRAKDELEAARQDMLAAEAVHAAAAAETAQACERSRIHEDGLKELLAASLSAALYLSHDAWRGHLRGEVQVMQARERQAHDTLEKQERKVAIVRTKLVRIDAALDKCRLKLKQIEDDTRRRREENADEEAIESLLARRALR
;
A
#
# COMPACT_ATOMS: atom_id res chain seq x y z
N MET A 1 -42.71 6.94 14.56
CA MET A 1 -41.73 5.93 15.06
C MET A 1 -40.38 6.59 15.20
N SER A 2 -39.94 6.89 16.43
CA SER A 2 -38.59 7.39 16.68
C SER A 2 -37.60 6.26 16.39
N VAL A 3 -36.79 6.40 15.34
CA VAL A 3 -35.74 5.42 15.07
C VAL A 3 -34.70 5.57 16.19
N ASP A 4 -34.45 4.50 16.93
CA ASP A 4 -33.43 4.47 17.99
C ASP A 4 -32.08 4.93 17.41
N ALA A 5 -31.63 6.11 17.84
CA ALA A 5 -30.41 6.74 17.35
C ALA A 5 -29.19 5.81 17.52
N ALA A 6 -29.17 4.98 18.58
CA ALA A 6 -28.12 3.99 18.77
C ALA A 6 -28.11 2.94 17.65
N LYS A 7 -29.28 2.50 17.17
CA LYS A 7 -29.40 1.54 16.06
C LYS A 7 -28.85 2.12 14.76
N ILE A 8 -29.11 3.40 14.46
CA ILE A 8 -28.56 4.08 13.27
C ILE A 8 -27.04 4.16 13.37
N TRP A 9 -26.50 4.59 14.51
CA TRP A 9 -25.06 4.73 14.69
C TRP A 9 -24.31 3.40 14.68
N ARG A 10 -24.90 2.32 15.21
CA ARG A 10 -24.36 0.95 15.04
C ARG A 10 -24.26 0.56 13.57
N ALA A 11 -25.28 0.86 12.76
CA ALA A 11 -25.25 0.60 11.33
C ALA A 11 -24.15 1.41 10.61
N ILE A 12 -23.96 2.68 10.99
CA ILE A 12 -22.87 3.53 10.46
C ILE A 12 -21.51 2.95 10.83
N VAL A 13 -21.28 2.59 12.10
CA VAL A 13 -20.03 1.97 12.55
C VAL A 13 -19.76 0.67 11.78
N ALA A 14 -20.76 -0.20 11.63
CA ALA A 14 -20.62 -1.44 10.86
C ALA A 14 -20.27 -1.18 9.39
N ALA A 15 -20.86 -0.14 8.77
CA ALA A 15 -20.52 0.26 7.41
C ALA A 15 -19.08 0.78 7.29
N GLN A 16 -18.61 1.57 8.27
CA GLN A 16 -17.23 2.05 8.31
C GLN A 16 -16.23 0.92 8.55
N MET A 17 -16.55 -0.07 9.40
CA MET A 17 -15.72 -1.27 9.57
C MET A 17 -15.57 -2.06 8.28
N ARG A 18 -16.65 -2.23 7.50
CA ARG A 18 -16.56 -2.86 6.16
C ARG A 18 -15.68 -2.05 5.21
N ARG A 19 -15.73 -0.72 5.28
CA ARG A 19 -14.87 0.17 4.49
C ARG A 19 -13.40 0.06 4.90
N GLN A 20 -13.13 -0.03 6.20
CA GLN A 20 -11.79 -0.27 6.75
C GLN A 20 -11.25 -1.61 6.26
N GLN A 21 -12.04 -2.68 6.32
CA GLN A 21 -11.61 -4.00 5.86
C GLN A 21 -11.24 -3.97 4.37
N ARG A 22 -12.11 -3.41 3.53
CA ARG A 22 -11.79 -3.26 2.09
C ARG A 22 -10.51 -2.46 1.84
N ALA A 23 -10.23 -1.42 2.62
CA ALA A 23 -9.01 -0.64 2.48
C ALA A 23 -7.76 -1.40 2.97
N LYS A 24 -7.90 -2.31 3.94
CA LYS A 24 -6.82 -3.23 4.35
C LYS A 24 -6.54 -4.25 3.26
N ASP A 25 -7.59 -4.83 2.67
CA ASP A 25 -7.46 -5.78 1.57
C ASP A 25 -6.80 -5.11 0.34
N GLU A 26 -7.21 -3.87 0.02
CA GLU A 26 -6.60 -3.05 -1.04
C GLU A 26 -5.11 -2.74 -0.75
N LEU A 27 -4.76 -2.48 0.52
CA LEU A 27 -3.37 -2.25 0.91
C LEU A 27 -2.52 -3.51 0.75
N GLU A 28 -3.07 -4.67 1.11
CA GLU A 28 -2.37 -5.93 0.98
C GLU A 28 -2.14 -6.31 -0.49
N ALA A 29 -3.16 -6.15 -1.33
CA ALA A 29 -3.03 -6.34 -2.78
C ALA A 29 -1.97 -5.39 -3.37
N ALA A 30 -1.99 -4.11 -3.00
CA ALA A 30 -1.00 -3.14 -3.47
C ALA A 30 0.43 -3.48 -3.02
N ARG A 31 0.61 -4.08 -1.84
CA ARG A 31 1.91 -4.56 -1.37
C ARG A 31 2.39 -5.77 -2.16
N GLN A 32 1.51 -6.69 -2.50
CA GLN A 32 1.84 -7.84 -3.34
C GLN A 32 2.28 -7.38 -4.74
N ASP A 33 1.57 -6.41 -5.33
CA ASP A 33 1.94 -5.80 -6.61
C ASP A 33 3.31 -5.08 -6.54
N MET A 34 3.60 -4.40 -5.43
CA MET A 34 4.89 -3.75 -5.18
C MET A 34 6.02 -4.79 -5.09
N LEU A 35 5.85 -5.85 -4.31
CA LEU A 35 6.83 -6.94 -4.20
C LEU A 35 7.10 -7.62 -5.56
N ALA A 36 6.06 -7.81 -6.38
CA ALA A 36 6.22 -8.32 -7.73
C ALA A 36 7.04 -7.35 -8.61
N ALA A 37 6.79 -6.05 -8.52
CA ALA A 37 7.55 -5.04 -9.25
C ALA A 37 9.02 -4.95 -8.76
N GLU A 38 9.27 -5.09 -7.46
CA GLU A 38 10.62 -5.16 -6.89
C GLU A 38 11.40 -6.35 -7.46
N ALA A 39 10.77 -7.53 -7.53
CA ALA A 39 11.39 -8.71 -8.10
C ALA A 39 11.75 -8.52 -9.58
N VAL A 40 10.86 -7.91 -10.36
CA VAL A 40 11.11 -7.58 -11.79
C VAL A 40 12.25 -6.59 -11.93
N HIS A 41 12.29 -5.54 -11.10
CA HIS A 41 13.37 -4.56 -11.10
C HIS A 41 14.72 -5.20 -10.71
N ALA A 42 14.75 -6.05 -9.69
CA ALA A 42 15.95 -6.77 -9.28
C ALA A 42 16.48 -7.68 -10.39
N ALA A 43 15.60 -8.39 -11.10
CA ALA A 43 15.97 -9.21 -12.24
C ALA A 43 16.55 -8.36 -13.39
N ALA A 44 15.91 -7.24 -13.73
CA ALA A 44 16.39 -6.34 -14.77
C ALA A 44 17.74 -5.69 -14.43
N ALA A 45 17.97 -5.34 -13.16
CA ALA A 45 19.25 -4.83 -12.68
C ALA A 45 20.35 -5.89 -12.78
N ALA A 46 20.05 -7.16 -12.45
CA ALA A 46 20.99 -8.27 -12.59
C ALA A 46 21.35 -8.54 -14.07
N GLU A 47 20.36 -8.53 -14.98
CA GLU A 47 20.60 -8.65 -16.43
C GLU A 47 21.46 -7.51 -16.96
N THR A 48 21.22 -6.28 -16.49
CA THR A 48 22.02 -5.10 -16.87
C THR A 48 23.45 -5.21 -16.36
N ALA A 49 23.64 -5.63 -15.11
CA ALA A 49 24.97 -5.89 -14.55
C ALA A 49 25.73 -6.96 -15.35
N GLN A 50 25.05 -8.04 -15.75
CA GLN A 50 25.65 -9.09 -16.57
C GLN A 50 26.02 -8.59 -17.97
N ALA A 51 25.17 -7.78 -18.62
CA ALA A 51 25.48 -7.19 -19.92
C ALA A 51 26.67 -6.23 -19.85
N CYS A 52 26.73 -5.38 -18.82
CA CYS A 52 27.86 -4.50 -18.56
C CYS A 52 29.15 -5.30 -18.33
N GLU A 53 29.08 -6.41 -17.59
CA GLU A 53 30.24 -7.27 -17.34
C GLU A 53 30.74 -7.93 -18.62
N ARG A 54 29.85 -8.48 -19.45
CA ARG A 54 30.23 -9.02 -20.77
C ARG A 54 30.91 -7.96 -21.64
N SER A 55 30.38 -6.74 -21.65
CA SER A 55 30.98 -5.62 -22.37
C SER A 55 32.37 -5.28 -21.83
N ARG A 56 32.57 -5.29 -20.51
CA ARG A 56 33.85 -5.01 -19.87
C ARG A 56 34.89 -6.06 -20.21
N ILE A 57 34.54 -7.34 -20.07
CA ILE A 57 35.44 -8.48 -20.40
C ILE A 57 35.89 -8.40 -21.86
N HIS A 58 34.99 -8.08 -22.79
CA HIS A 58 35.34 -7.93 -24.22
C HIS A 58 36.31 -6.76 -24.46
N GLU A 59 36.09 -5.62 -23.83
CA GLU A 59 36.99 -4.45 -23.95
C GLU A 59 38.37 -4.75 -23.37
N ASP A 60 38.44 -5.44 -22.23
CA ASP A 60 39.71 -5.79 -21.61
C ASP A 60 40.48 -6.82 -22.45
N GLY A 61 39.81 -7.84 -22.99
CA GLY A 61 40.42 -8.78 -23.95
C GLY A 61 40.89 -8.10 -25.24
N LEU A 62 40.16 -7.11 -25.75
CA LEU A 62 40.62 -6.32 -26.91
C LEU A 62 41.88 -5.51 -26.60
N LYS A 63 42.00 -4.92 -25.41
CA LYS A 63 43.22 -4.18 -25.01
C LYS A 63 44.44 -5.10 -24.95
N GLU A 64 44.28 -6.31 -24.40
CA GLU A 64 45.36 -7.33 -24.36
C GLU A 64 45.80 -7.73 -25.78
N LEU A 65 44.83 -7.98 -26.67
CA LEU A 65 45.09 -8.33 -28.06
C LEU A 65 45.77 -7.19 -28.84
N LEU A 66 45.36 -5.94 -28.61
CA LEU A 66 46.00 -4.76 -29.21
C LEU A 66 47.45 -4.62 -28.75
N ALA A 67 47.75 -4.91 -27.49
CA ALA A 67 49.13 -4.93 -26.98
C ALA A 67 49.99 -6.04 -27.61
N ALA A 68 49.36 -7.13 -28.08
CA ALA A 68 50.01 -8.27 -28.71
C ALA A 68 50.14 -8.19 -30.25
N SER A 69 49.92 -7.02 -30.86
CA SER A 69 50.00 -6.80 -32.33
C SER A 69 48.87 -7.47 -33.13
N LEU A 70 47.61 -7.14 -32.80
CA LEU A 70 46.41 -7.62 -33.48
C LEU A 70 46.39 -7.30 -34.99
N SER A 71 45.90 -8.23 -35.82
CA SER A 71 45.68 -7.98 -37.25
C SER A 71 44.44 -7.09 -37.48
N ALA A 72 44.43 -6.35 -38.60
CA ALA A 72 43.30 -5.50 -38.96
C ALA A 72 41.97 -6.27 -39.11
N ALA A 73 42.01 -7.50 -39.63
CA ALA A 73 40.83 -8.34 -39.78
C ALA A 73 40.24 -8.77 -38.42
N LEU A 74 41.10 -9.11 -37.46
CA LEU A 74 40.67 -9.43 -36.09
C LEU A 74 40.17 -8.20 -35.34
N TYR A 75 40.75 -7.03 -35.58
CA TYR A 75 40.23 -5.79 -35.00
C TYR A 75 38.80 -5.50 -35.47
N LEU A 76 38.53 -5.61 -36.77
CA LEU A 76 37.20 -5.35 -37.33
C LEU A 76 36.13 -6.32 -36.80
N SER A 77 36.47 -7.59 -36.56
CA SER A 77 35.53 -8.54 -35.95
C SER A 77 35.21 -8.19 -34.50
N HIS A 78 36.22 -7.75 -33.72
CA HIS A 78 36.02 -7.26 -32.35
C HIS A 78 35.19 -5.97 -32.29
N ASP A 79 35.40 -5.05 -33.24
CA ASP A 79 34.65 -3.79 -33.32
C ASP A 79 33.16 -4.02 -33.63
N ALA A 80 32.87 -4.94 -34.55
CA ALA A 80 31.49 -5.37 -34.82
C ALA A 80 30.82 -5.94 -33.56
N TRP A 81 31.52 -6.80 -32.81
CA TRP A 81 31.04 -7.35 -31.53
C TRP A 81 30.86 -6.27 -30.46
N ARG A 82 31.75 -5.29 -30.41
CA ARG A 82 31.65 -4.15 -29.48
C ARG A 82 30.38 -3.33 -29.74
N GLY A 83 30.02 -3.10 -30.99
CA GLY A 83 28.76 -2.47 -31.37
C GLY A 83 27.54 -3.25 -30.85
N HIS A 84 27.56 -4.57 -31.01
CA HIS A 84 26.51 -5.46 -30.50
C HIS A 84 26.38 -5.41 -28.97
N LEU A 85 27.48 -5.57 -28.22
CA LEU A 85 27.47 -5.54 -26.75
C LEU A 85 26.99 -4.19 -26.21
N ARG A 86 27.40 -3.09 -26.85
CA ARG A 86 26.89 -1.75 -26.50
C ARG A 86 25.39 -1.64 -26.71
N GLY A 87 24.87 -2.20 -27.81
CA GLY A 87 23.43 -2.29 -28.07
C GLY A 87 22.70 -3.12 -27.01
N GLU A 88 23.25 -4.27 -26.62
CA GLU A 88 22.68 -5.10 -25.54
C GLU A 88 22.59 -4.32 -24.21
N VAL A 89 23.68 -3.66 -23.81
CA VAL A 89 23.72 -2.86 -22.58
C VAL A 89 22.64 -1.76 -22.60
N GLN A 90 22.50 -1.06 -23.74
CA GLN A 90 21.47 -0.02 -23.88
C GLN A 90 20.05 -0.58 -23.75
N VAL A 91 19.78 -1.76 -24.33
CA VAL A 91 18.49 -2.45 -24.22
C VAL A 91 18.21 -2.84 -22.77
N MET A 92 19.19 -3.42 -22.07
CA MET A 92 19.01 -3.83 -20.67
C MET A 92 18.82 -2.64 -19.74
N GLN A 93 19.59 -1.56 -19.91
CA GLN A 93 19.40 -0.31 -19.16
C GLN A 93 18.02 0.32 -19.41
N ALA A 94 17.49 0.23 -20.64
CA ALA A 94 16.14 0.70 -20.92
C ALA A 94 15.07 -0.13 -20.18
N ARG A 95 15.25 -1.46 -20.12
CA ARG A 95 14.36 -2.36 -19.36
C ARG A 95 14.45 -2.11 -17.85
N GLU A 96 15.65 -1.92 -17.32
CA GLU A 96 15.86 -1.59 -15.90
C GLU A 96 15.16 -0.28 -15.54
N ARG A 97 15.32 0.78 -16.35
CA ARG A 97 14.60 2.06 -16.15
C ARG A 97 13.09 1.87 -16.19
N GLN A 98 12.56 1.10 -17.14
CA GLN A 98 11.12 0.82 -17.22
C GLN A 98 10.62 0.05 -15.99
N ALA A 99 11.39 -0.92 -15.50
CA ALA A 99 11.07 -1.66 -14.29
C ALA A 99 11.11 -0.75 -13.05
N HIS A 100 12.09 0.16 -12.98
CA HIS A 100 12.23 1.16 -11.92
C HIS A 100 11.03 2.12 -11.88
N ASP A 101 10.65 2.69 -13.03
CA ASP A 101 9.46 3.55 -13.14
C ASP A 101 8.17 2.83 -12.73
N THR A 102 8.11 1.52 -12.98
CA THR A 102 6.97 0.68 -12.57
C THR A 102 6.95 0.46 -11.06
N LEU A 103 8.11 0.15 -10.47
CA LEU A 103 8.27 0.02 -9.03
C LEU A 103 7.87 1.32 -8.30
N GLU A 104 8.38 2.47 -8.75
CA GLU A 104 8.05 3.76 -8.14
C GLU A 104 6.54 4.06 -8.19
N LYS A 105 5.87 3.68 -9.29
CA LYS A 105 4.40 3.80 -9.38
C LYS A 105 3.68 2.92 -8.36
N GLN A 106 4.17 1.71 -8.09
CA GLN A 106 3.58 0.83 -7.08
C GLN A 106 3.83 1.33 -5.66
N GLU A 107 5.03 1.81 -5.35
CA GLU A 107 5.35 2.44 -4.06
C GLU A 107 4.42 3.64 -3.78
N ARG A 108 4.20 4.50 -4.78
CA ARG A 108 3.26 5.63 -4.67
C ARG A 108 1.82 5.16 -4.40
N LYS A 109 1.35 4.10 -5.05
CA LYS A 109 0.03 3.52 -4.78
C LYS A 109 -0.08 3.01 -3.36
N VAL A 110 0.91 2.27 -2.86
CA VAL A 110 0.95 1.79 -1.47
C VAL A 110 0.87 2.97 -0.50
N ALA A 111 1.61 4.05 -0.75
CA ALA A 111 1.57 5.25 0.09
C ALA A 111 0.18 5.94 0.09
N ILE A 112 -0.47 6.02 -1.07
CA ILE A 112 -1.83 6.58 -1.22
C ILE A 112 -2.85 5.73 -0.43
N VAL A 113 -2.83 4.40 -0.61
CA VAL A 113 -3.76 3.49 0.07
C VAL A 113 -3.53 3.50 1.58
N ARG A 114 -2.27 3.54 2.03
CA ARG A 114 -1.93 3.68 3.45
C ARG A 114 -2.50 4.97 4.04
N THR A 115 -2.36 6.10 3.34
CA THR A 115 -2.93 7.37 3.77
C THR A 115 -4.46 7.34 3.84
N LYS A 116 -5.10 6.68 2.86
CA LYS A 116 -6.55 6.45 2.83
C LYS A 116 -7.01 5.60 4.01
N LEU A 117 -6.28 4.55 4.37
CA LEU A 117 -6.58 3.70 5.52
C LEU A 117 -6.52 4.49 6.84
N VAL A 118 -5.46 5.29 7.05
CA VAL A 118 -5.34 6.16 8.24
C VAL A 118 -6.55 7.10 8.38
N ARG A 119 -7.02 7.69 7.27
CA ARG A 119 -8.21 8.55 7.28
C ARG A 119 -9.49 7.78 7.62
N ILE A 120 -9.63 6.54 7.13
CA ILE A 120 -10.77 5.68 7.46
C ILE A 120 -10.74 5.29 8.93
N ASP A 121 -9.58 4.94 9.47
CA ASP A 121 -9.42 4.58 10.89
C ASP A 121 -9.82 5.74 11.79
N ALA A 122 -9.31 6.94 11.51
CA ALA A 122 -9.69 8.16 12.24
C ALA A 122 -11.20 8.46 12.15
N ALA A 123 -11.83 8.20 11.01
CA ALA A 123 -13.28 8.38 10.86
C ALA A 123 -14.07 7.32 11.65
N LEU A 124 -13.61 6.07 11.65
CA LEU A 124 -14.22 4.98 12.40
C LEU A 124 -14.15 5.24 13.91
N ASP A 125 -13.03 5.74 14.43
CA ASP A 125 -12.89 6.09 15.84
C ASP A 125 -13.83 7.21 16.27
N LYS A 126 -14.01 8.24 15.42
CA LYS A 126 -15.01 9.29 15.64
C LYS A 126 -16.44 8.71 15.68
N CYS A 127 -16.77 7.81 14.76
CA CYS A 127 -18.09 7.15 14.76
C CYS A 127 -18.31 6.30 16.00
N ARG A 128 -17.29 5.56 16.46
CA ARG A 128 -17.34 4.76 17.70
C ARG A 128 -17.54 5.63 18.93
N LEU A 129 -16.81 6.74 19.03
CA LEU A 129 -16.98 7.70 20.12
C LEU A 129 -18.40 8.26 20.15
N LYS A 130 -18.96 8.62 18.98
CA LYS A 130 -20.32 9.15 18.89
C LYS A 130 -21.37 8.12 19.26
N LEU A 131 -21.20 6.86 18.85
CA LEU A 131 -22.07 5.77 19.26
C LEU A 131 -22.05 5.59 20.78
N LYS A 132 -20.85 5.57 21.38
CA LYS A 132 -20.69 5.44 22.84
C LYS A 132 -21.43 6.56 23.59
N GLN A 133 -21.27 7.82 23.16
CA GLN A 133 -21.99 8.96 23.75
C GLN A 133 -23.51 8.77 23.71
N ILE A 134 -24.04 8.32 22.57
CA ILE A 134 -25.49 8.09 22.41
C ILE A 134 -25.97 6.94 23.29
N GLU A 135 -25.20 5.88 23.42
CA GLU A 135 -25.53 4.75 24.30
C GLU A 135 -25.49 5.16 25.77
N ASP A 136 -24.50 5.97 26.18
CA ASP A 136 -24.40 6.52 27.54
C ASP A 136 -25.57 7.48 27.84
N ASP A 137 -25.93 8.38 26.93
CA ASP A 137 -27.09 9.28 27.08
C ASP A 137 -28.41 8.51 27.17
N THR A 138 -28.55 7.45 26.35
CA THR A 138 -29.75 6.60 26.37
C THR A 138 -29.85 5.81 27.66
N ARG A 139 -28.72 5.32 28.20
CA ARG A 139 -28.67 4.65 29.50
C ARG A 139 -29.08 5.62 30.61
N ARG A 140 -28.47 6.82 30.64
CA ARG A 140 -28.77 7.84 31.64
C ARG A 140 -30.24 8.23 31.67
N ARG A 141 -30.88 8.45 30.52
CA ARG A 141 -32.32 8.74 30.45
C ARG A 141 -33.20 7.61 30.97
N ARG A 142 -32.78 6.36 30.80
CA ARG A 142 -33.52 5.21 31.35
C ARG A 142 -33.38 5.12 32.87
N GLU A 143 -32.19 5.43 33.40
CA GLU A 143 -31.95 5.53 34.84
C GLU A 143 -32.79 6.66 35.45
N GLU A 144 -32.77 7.85 34.85
CA GLU A 144 -33.59 9.01 35.27
C GLU A 144 -35.10 8.68 35.25
N ASN A 145 -35.63 8.09 34.18
CA ASN A 145 -37.04 7.68 34.12
C ASN A 145 -37.40 6.63 35.19
N ALA A 146 -36.51 5.66 35.46
CA ALA A 146 -36.75 4.64 36.47
C ALA A 146 -36.76 5.24 37.90
N ASP A 147 -35.89 6.21 38.16
CA ASP A 147 -35.87 6.96 39.42
C ASP A 147 -37.15 7.79 39.60
N GLU A 148 -37.63 8.46 38.54
CA GLU A 148 -38.91 9.18 38.55
C GLU A 148 -40.11 8.26 38.84
N GLU A 149 -40.22 7.12 38.13
CA GLU A 149 -41.26 6.11 38.37
C GLU A 149 -41.23 5.55 39.79
N ALA A 150 -40.03 5.37 40.37
CA ALA A 150 -39.86 4.93 41.75
C ALA A 150 -40.35 5.98 42.76
N ILE A 151 -40.05 7.27 42.52
CA ILE A 151 -40.52 8.37 43.36
C ILE A 151 -42.05 8.50 43.28
N GLU A 152 -42.63 8.49 42.08
CA GLU A 152 -44.08 8.52 41.89
C GLU A 152 -44.77 7.36 42.60
N SER A 153 -44.21 6.15 42.49
CA SER A 153 -44.71 4.96 43.18
C SER A 153 -44.68 5.11 44.71
N LEU A 154 -43.63 5.71 45.28
CA LEU A 154 -43.53 5.97 46.72
C LEU A 154 -44.55 7.03 47.17
N LEU A 155 -44.73 8.10 46.39
CA LEU A 155 -45.71 9.15 46.67
C LEU A 155 -47.15 8.61 46.60
N ALA A 156 -47.48 7.82 45.59
CA ALA A 156 -48.79 7.20 45.44
C ALA A 156 -49.11 6.27 46.63
N ARG A 157 -48.14 5.46 47.08
CA ARG A 157 -48.28 4.61 48.27
C ARG A 157 -48.49 5.42 49.55
N ARG A 158 -47.88 6.60 49.65
CA ARG A 158 -48.04 7.50 50.80
C ARG A 158 -49.41 8.18 50.80
N ALA A 159 -49.96 8.53 49.64
CA ALA A 159 -51.27 9.18 49.51
C ALA A 159 -52.46 8.25 49.80
N LEU A 160 -52.25 6.93 49.74
CA LEU A 160 -53.25 5.90 50.06
C LEU A 160 -53.28 5.51 51.56
N ARG A 161 -52.46 6.15 52.39
CA ARG A 161 -52.44 6.01 53.86
C ARG A 161 -52.96 7.29 54.50
#